data_AF-A0A229FY80-F1
#
_entry.id   AF-A0A229FY80-F1
#
_cell.length_a   1.000
_cell.length_b   1.000
_cell.length_c   1.000
_cell.angle_alpha   90.00
_cell.angle_beta   90.00
_cell.angle_gamma   90.00
#
_symmetry.space_group_name_H-M   'P 1'
#
loop_
_entity.id
_entity.type
_entity.pdbx_description
1 polymer ?
#
loop_
_entity_poly.entity_id
_entity_poly.type
_entity_poly.pdbx_seq_one_letter_code
_entity_poly.pdbx_strand_id
1 'polypeptide(L)'
;SIDNGLTVREAAAFYELSTSTIHSWRQILEPKKGRYKAPTKIADDALLHDVKAYPDDYQYERANRLGCSKTGIHHALKRLNISQKKDTRTSKGLPDKKS
;
A
#
# COMPACT_ATOMS: atom_id res chain seq x y z
N SER A 1 1.02 -7.45 -36.82
CA SER A 1 0.54 -8.18 -35.64
C SER A 1 0.19 -9.61 -36.03
N ILE A 2 0.01 -10.53 -35.09
CA ILE A 2 -0.37 -11.93 -35.38
C ILE A 2 -1.70 -11.99 -36.15
N ASP A 3 -2.59 -11.02 -35.93
CA ASP A 3 -3.82 -10.82 -36.71
C ASP A 3 -3.56 -10.40 -38.17
N ASN A 4 -2.34 -9.99 -38.52
CA ASN A 4 -1.93 -9.65 -39.89
C ASN A 4 -1.31 -10.84 -40.63
N GLY A 5 -1.54 -12.07 -40.16
CA GLY A 5 -1.15 -13.31 -40.86
C GLY A 5 0.17 -13.95 -40.42
N LEU A 6 0.82 -13.43 -39.37
CA LEU A 6 2.01 -14.08 -38.79
C LEU A 6 1.58 -15.29 -37.95
N THR A 7 2.27 -16.42 -38.09
CA THR A 7 2.11 -17.53 -37.15
C THR A 7 2.70 -17.18 -35.78
N VAL A 8 2.24 -17.86 -34.73
CA VAL A 8 2.77 -17.66 -33.35
C VAL A 8 4.29 -17.90 -33.28
N ARG A 9 4.82 -18.83 -34.07
CA ARG A 9 6.26 -19.12 -34.11
C ARG A 9 7.06 -18.01 -34.80
N GLU A 10 6.55 -17.49 -35.92
CA GLU A 10 7.19 -16.36 -36.61
C GLU A 10 7.15 -15.10 -35.75
N ALA A 11 6.03 -14.83 -35.08
CA ALA A 11 5.93 -13.73 -34.14
C ALA A 11 6.87 -13.92 -32.94
N ALA A 12 7.00 -15.14 -32.40
CA ALA A 12 7.95 -15.45 -31.33
C ALA A 12 9.40 -15.16 -31.75
N ALA A 13 9.79 -15.58 -32.95
CA ALA A 13 11.11 -15.31 -33.51
C ALA A 13 11.33 -13.81 -33.78
N PHE A 14 10.35 -13.13 -34.36
CA PHE A 14 10.43 -11.70 -34.70
C PHE A 14 10.55 -10.80 -33.46
N TYR A 15 9.82 -11.11 -32.39
CA TYR A 15 9.83 -10.34 -31.14
C TYR A 15 10.83 -10.89 -30.09
N GLU A 16 11.58 -11.94 -30.43
CA GLU A 16 12.50 -12.64 -29.50
C GLU A 16 11.81 -13.07 -28.18
N LEU A 17 10.53 -13.47 -28.28
CA LEU A 17 9.72 -13.93 -27.16
C LEU A 17 9.54 -15.44 -27.22
N SER A 18 9.21 -16.05 -26.07
CA SER A 18 8.73 -17.42 -26.09
C SER A 18 7.34 -17.50 -26.71
N THR A 19 7.04 -18.59 -27.41
CA THR A 19 5.67 -18.87 -27.90
C THR A 19 4.66 -18.88 -26.75
N SER A 20 5.05 -19.31 -25.55
CA SER A 20 4.21 -19.31 -24.36
C SER A 20 3.79 -17.91 -23.91
N THR A 21 4.66 -16.91 -24.08
CA THR A 21 4.37 -15.50 -23.78
C THR A 21 3.27 -14.99 -24.70
N ILE A 22 3.40 -15.26 -26.00
CA ILE A 22 2.42 -14.87 -27.01
C ILE A 22 1.07 -15.54 -26.75
N HIS A 23 1.06 -16.84 -26.45
CA HIS A 23 -0.17 -17.54 -26.07
C HIS A 23 -0.81 -16.93 -24.82
N SER A 24 -0.01 -16.61 -23.80
CA SER A 24 -0.51 -16.01 -22.54
C SER A 24 -1.16 -14.64 -22.77
N TRP A 25 -0.54 -13.79 -23.59
CA TRP A 25 -1.09 -12.47 -23.92
C TRP A 25 -2.34 -12.55 -24.80
N ARG A 26 -2.46 -13.56 -25.66
CA ARG A 26 -3.69 -13.79 -26.45
C ARG A 26 -4.88 -14.16 -25.56
N GLN A 27 -4.65 -14.90 -24.48
CA GLN A 27 -5.70 -15.29 -23.54
C GLN A 27 -6.12 -14.14 -22.62
N ILE A 28 -5.18 -13.28 -22.24
CA ILE A 28 -5.41 -12.17 -21.32
C ILE A 28 -4.76 -10.91 -21.92
N LEU A 29 -5.56 -10.15 -22.64
CA LEU A 29 -5.15 -8.86 -23.23
C LEU A 29 -5.08 -7.74 -22.18
N GLU A 30 -5.91 -7.85 -21.13
CA GLU A 30 -5.89 -6.93 -20.01
C GLU A 30 -4.57 -7.03 -19.25
N PRO A 31 -3.83 -5.92 -19.05
CA PRO A 31 -2.62 -5.94 -18.26
C PRO A 31 -2.88 -6.52 -16.87
N LYS A 32 -2.02 -7.42 -16.42
CA LYS A 32 -2.07 -7.90 -15.03
C LYS A 32 -1.91 -6.72 -14.09
N LYS A 33 -2.94 -6.44 -13.29
CA LYS A 33 -2.86 -5.44 -12.22
C LYS A 33 -1.80 -5.86 -11.20
N GLY A 34 -1.33 -4.90 -10.41
CA GLY A 34 -0.30 -5.12 -9.40
C GLY A 34 -0.61 -6.30 -8.46
N ARG A 35 0.44 -6.93 -7.93
CA ARG A 35 0.31 -8.08 -7.02
C ARG A 35 -0.38 -7.66 -5.72
N TYR A 36 -1.41 -8.40 -5.31
CA TYR A 36 -1.94 -8.31 -3.95
C TYR A 36 -0.86 -8.72 -2.95
N LYS A 37 -0.47 -7.81 -2.06
CA LYS A 37 0.49 -8.05 -0.99
C LYS A 37 -0.17 -7.76 0.36
N ALA A 38 -0.25 -8.78 1.20
CA ALA A 38 -0.73 -8.63 2.56
C ALA A 38 0.23 -7.77 3.41
N PRO A 39 -0.28 -7.08 4.44
CA PRO A 39 0.56 -6.35 5.39
C PRO A 39 1.58 -7.26 6.07
N THR A 40 2.86 -6.91 6.02
CA THR A 40 3.92 -7.76 6.59
C THR A 40 4.14 -7.55 8.09
N LYS A 41 4.11 -6.29 8.55
CA LYS A 41 4.49 -5.94 9.94
C LYS A 41 3.34 -5.44 10.82
N ILE A 42 2.32 -4.83 10.22
CA ILE A 42 1.24 -4.16 10.97
C ILE A 42 -0.06 -4.69 10.39
N ALA A 43 -0.77 -5.47 11.20
CA ALA A 43 -2.10 -5.97 10.86
C ALA A 43 -3.11 -4.80 10.83
N ASP A 44 -4.07 -4.85 9.91
CA ASP A 44 -4.99 -3.73 9.66
C ASP A 44 -5.95 -3.51 10.84
N ASP A 45 -6.39 -4.59 11.49
CA ASP A 45 -7.20 -4.59 12.70
C ASP A 45 -6.49 -3.88 13.87
N ALA A 46 -5.23 -4.23 14.14
CA ALA A 46 -4.45 -3.61 15.21
C ALA A 46 -4.28 -2.10 15.01
N LEU A 47 -4.06 -1.66 13.76
CA LEU A 47 -3.96 -0.24 13.43
C LEU A 47 -5.30 0.48 13.55
N LEU A 48 -6.40 -0.15 13.14
CA LEU A 48 -7.76 0.42 13.26
C LEU A 48 -8.15 0.61 14.74
N HIS A 49 -7.84 -0.36 15.59
CA HIS A 49 -8.06 -0.25 17.04
C HIS A 49 -7.24 0.89 17.65
N ASP A 50 -5.97 1.03 17.28
CA ASP A 50 -5.10 2.11 17.75
C ASP A 50 -5.58 3.50 17.30
N VAL A 51 -6.01 3.63 16.03
CA VAL A 51 -6.58 4.88 15.49
C VAL A 51 -7.87 5.26 16.20
N LYS A 52 -8.71 4.29 16.55
CA LYS A 52 -9.96 4.54 17.27
C LYS A 52 -9.72 4.94 18.73
N ALA A 53 -8.76 4.31 19.40
CA ALA A 53 -8.44 4.59 20.80
C ALA A 53 -7.72 5.93 20.98
N TYR A 54 -6.83 6.26 20.04
CA TYR A 54 -5.99 7.45 20.11
C TYR A 54 -6.04 8.18 18.77
N PRO A 55 -7.08 8.98 18.46
CA PRO A 55 -7.24 9.59 17.14
C PRO A 55 -6.19 10.67 16.84
N ASP A 56 -5.77 11.44 17.83
CA ASP A 56 -4.88 12.60 17.69
C ASP A 56 -3.39 12.29 17.86
N ASP A 57 -3.07 11.05 18.21
CA ASP A 57 -1.69 10.64 18.46
C ASP A 57 -0.83 10.69 17.20
N TYR A 58 0.40 11.13 17.41
CA TYR A 58 1.40 11.19 16.35
C TYR A 58 1.84 9.78 15.94
N GLN A 59 2.28 9.66 14.69
CA GLN A 59 2.74 8.39 14.13
C GLN A 59 3.88 7.74 14.92
N TYR A 60 4.72 8.51 15.63
CA TYR A 60 5.78 7.96 16.47
C TYR A 60 5.25 7.31 17.76
N GLU A 61 4.15 7.82 18.32
CA GLU A 61 3.50 7.28 19.52
C GLU A 61 2.83 5.95 19.19
N ARG A 62 2.11 5.92 18.07
CA ARG A 62 1.53 4.69 17.48
C ARG A 62 2.60 3.66 17.18
N ALA A 63 3.73 4.10 16.61
CA ALA A 63 4.84 3.23 16.27
C ALA A 63 5.45 2.56 17.51
N ASN A 64 5.57 3.29 18.62
CA ASN A 64 6.03 2.75 19.89
C ASN A 64 5.07 1.68 20.44
N ARG A 65 3.75 1.90 20.36
CA ARG A 65 2.73 0.93 20.78
C ARG A 65 2.69 -0.33 19.93
N LEU A 66 2.81 -0.17 18.61
CA LEU A 66 2.73 -1.25 17.63
C LEU A 66 4.09 -1.90 17.31
N GLY A 67 5.16 -1.52 18.02
CA GLY A 67 6.50 -2.12 17.87
C GLY A 67 7.09 -1.97 16.46
N CYS A 68 6.86 -0.84 15.80
CA CYS A 68 7.24 -0.63 14.40
C CYS A 68 7.91 0.73 14.18
N SER A 69 8.27 1.05 12.93
CA SER A 69 8.81 2.37 12.60
C SER A 69 7.68 3.37 12.32
N LYS A 70 7.94 4.67 12.59
CA LYS A 70 7.05 5.77 12.17
C LYS A 70 6.68 5.67 10.68
N THR A 71 7.65 5.36 9.82
CA THR A 71 7.42 5.18 8.38
C THR A 71 6.50 3.99 8.09
N GLY A 72 6.62 2.90 8.85
CA GLY A 72 5.71 1.76 8.78
C GLY A 72 4.27 2.16 9.08
N ILE A 73 4.03 2.94 10.14
CA ILE A 73 2.72 3.52 10.45
C ILE A 73 2.22 4.40 9.31
N HIS A 74 3.06 5.29 8.76
CA HIS A 74 2.68 6.14 7.64
C HIS A 74 2.17 5.34 6.44
N HIS A 75 2.90 4.29 6.03
CA HIS A 75 2.49 3.43 4.92
C HIS A 75 1.23 2.62 5.24
N ALA A 76 1.08 2.15 6.49
CA ALA A 76 -0.10 1.40 6.91
C ALA A 76 -1.37 2.28 6.95
N LEU A 77 -1.26 3.53 7.42
CA LEU A 77 -2.36 4.50 7.36
C LEU A 77 -2.76 4.83 5.93
N LYS A 78 -1.78 5.05 5.03
CA LYS A 78 -2.04 5.25 3.60
C LYS A 78 -2.72 4.06 2.95
N ARG A 79 -2.32 2.84 3.28
CA ARG A 79 -2.95 1.61 2.77
C ARG A 79 -4.43 1.55 3.15
N LEU A 80 -4.79 1.99 4.35
CA LEU A 80 -6.17 2.02 4.85
C LEU A 80 -6.96 3.28 4.45
N ASN A 81 -6.37 4.18 3.64
CA ASN A 81 -6.94 5.48 3.27
C ASN A 81 -7.32 6.36 4.49
N ILE A 82 -6.61 6.19 5.61
CA ILE A 82 -6.83 7.00 6.81
C ILE A 82 -5.99 8.27 6.71
N SER A 83 -6.66 9.41 6.63
CA SER A 83 -6.06 10.74 6.76
C SER A 83 -6.66 11.42 7.97
N GLN A 84 -5.86 11.62 9.02
CA GLN A 84 -6.28 12.40 10.18
C GLN A 84 -5.65 13.79 10.12
N LYS A 85 -6.51 14.81 10.07
CA LYS A 85 -6.10 16.20 10.23
C LYS A 85 -6.27 16.56 11.70
N LYS A 86 -5.18 16.91 12.37
CA LYS A 86 -5.21 17.34 13.76
C LYS A 86 -6.17 18.53 13.92
N ASP A 87 -7.13 18.42 14.83
CA ASP A 87 -7.95 19.56 15.21
C ASP A 87 -7.08 20.55 16.00
N THR A 88 -6.89 21.75 15.45
CA THR A 88 -6.11 22.82 16.08
C THR A 88 -6.90 23.59 17.15
N ARG A 89 -8.13 23.16 17.43
CA ARG A 89 -8.98 23.72 18.50
C ARG A 89 -8.45 23.29 19.87
N THR A 90 -7.42 24.03 20.30
CA THR A 90 -7.02 24.29 21.69
C THR A 90 -6.67 23.05 22.54
N SER A 91 -5.38 22.71 22.59
CA SER A 91 -4.84 22.13 23.82
C SER A 91 -5.04 23.18 24.93
N LYS A 92 -5.91 22.91 25.91
CA LYS A 92 -5.89 23.65 27.17
C LYS A 92 -4.45 23.54 27.68
N GLY A 93 -3.73 24.66 27.71
CA GLY A 93 -2.35 24.71 28.17
C GLY A 93 -2.28 24.05 29.55
N LEU A 94 -1.36 23.08 29.71
CA LEU A 94 -1.04 22.55 31.03
C LEU A 94 -0.60 23.73 31.90
N PRO A 95 -1.11 23.86 33.15
CA PRO A 95 -0.66 24.91 34.04
C PRO A 95 0.81 24.67 34.39
N ASP A 96 1.60 25.74 34.31
CA ASP A 96 3.00 25.78 34.65
C ASP A 96 3.21 25.24 36.08
N LYS A 97 3.98 24.16 36.22
CA LYS A 97 4.45 23.73 37.54
C LYS A 97 5.56 24.67 37.96
N LYS A 98 5.23 25.68 38.78
CA LYS A 98 6.23 26.50 39.47
C LYS A 98 7.05 25.61 40.39
N SER A 99 8.37 25.54 40.15
CA SER A 99 9.38 25.15 41.14
C SER A 99 9.73 26.32 42.02
#